data_AF-A0A834ZP52-F1
#
_entry.id   AF-A0A834ZP52-F1
#
_cell.length_a   1.000
_cell.length_b   1.000
_cell.length_c   1.000
_cell.angle_alpha   90.00
_cell.angle_beta   90.00
_cell.angle_gamma   90.00
#
_symmetry.space_group_name_H-M   'P 1'
#
loop_
_entity.id
_entity.type
_entity.pdbx_description
1 polymer ?
#
loop_
_entity_poly.entity_id
_entity_poly.type
_entity_poly.pdbx_seq_one_letter_code
_entity_poly.pdbx_strand_id
1 'polypeptide(L)'
;MRLKATPPYPSVIAIFLFCICFSGLIERSQAQATTDPSEVRALNSIFQQWDTKANDRLWNISGEPCSGAAINATDFEDPDFNPAIKCDCDYENRSTCHITHLRVYALNKKGVIPEELVNLTYLVNLYAFFSNFLLDCHLLGI
;
A
#
# COMPACT_ATOMS: atom_id res chain seq x y z
N MET A 1 -56.87 -27.40 -21.33
CA MET A 1 -55.69 -27.39 -22.24
C MET A 1 -54.48 -27.85 -21.46
N ARG A 2 -53.91 -29.02 -21.76
CA ARG A 2 -52.59 -29.43 -21.21
C ARG A 2 -51.52 -28.97 -22.19
N LEU A 3 -50.65 -28.05 -21.75
CA LEU A 3 -49.45 -27.68 -22.50
C LEU A 3 -48.50 -28.88 -22.49
N LYS A 4 -48.30 -29.51 -23.64
CA LYS A 4 -47.24 -30.52 -23.82
C LYS A 4 -45.93 -29.76 -24.00
N ALA A 5 -45.09 -29.77 -22.97
CA ALA A 5 -43.70 -29.35 -23.11
C ALA A 5 -43.00 -30.36 -24.03
N THR A 6 -42.55 -29.91 -25.21
CA THR A 6 -41.72 -30.71 -26.10
C THR A 6 -40.31 -30.84 -25.51
N PRO A 7 -39.70 -32.04 -25.48
CA PRO A 7 -38.39 -32.22 -24.88
C PRO A 7 -37.35 -31.41 -25.67
N PRO A 8 -36.44 -30.68 -25.01
CA PRO A 8 -35.42 -29.91 -25.70
C PRO A 8 -34.48 -30.84 -26.47
N TYR A 9 -34.15 -30.46 -27.71
CA TYR A 9 -33.23 -31.21 -28.56
C TYR A 9 -31.86 -31.37 -27.86
N PRO A 10 -31.17 -32.51 -28.02
CA PRO A 10 -29.89 -32.79 -27.35
C PRO A 10 -28.82 -31.73 -27.65
N SER A 11 -28.87 -31.12 -28.84
CA SER A 11 -28.01 -30.01 -29.24
C SER A 11 -28.24 -28.73 -28.41
N VAL A 12 -29.48 -28.45 -28.04
CA VAL A 12 -29.84 -27.28 -27.23
C VAL A 12 -29.36 -27.47 -25.80
N ILE A 13 -29.53 -28.68 -25.24
CA ILE A 13 -29.02 -29.04 -23.92
C ILE A 13 -27.49 -28.90 -23.87
N ALA A 14 -26.79 -29.36 -24.91
CA ALA A 14 -25.33 -29.25 -24.99
C ALA A 14 -24.85 -27.79 -25.02
N ILE A 15 -25.54 -26.90 -25.75
CA ILE A 15 -25.23 -25.47 -25.81
C ILE A 15 -25.45 -24.81 -24.43
N PHE A 16 -26.56 -25.12 -23.74
CA PHE A 16 -26.81 -24.60 -22.40
C PHE A 16 -25.75 -25.04 -21.39
N LEU A 17 -25.36 -26.32 -21.41
CA LEU A 17 -24.29 -26.84 -20.55
C LEU A 17 -22.94 -26.17 -20.84
N PHE A 18 -22.63 -25.95 -22.12
CA PHE A 18 -21.41 -25.26 -22.54
C PHE A 18 -21.38 -23.80 -22.06
N CYS A 19 -22.50 -23.06 -22.16
CA CYS A 19 -22.60 -21.70 -21.66
C CYS A 19 -22.43 -21.61 -20.13
N ILE A 20 -23.03 -22.53 -19.38
CA ILE A 20 -22.90 -22.58 -17.91
C ILE A 20 -21.44 -22.82 -17.49
N CYS A 21 -20.73 -23.71 -18.19
CA CYS A 21 -19.31 -23.96 -17.96
C CYS A 21 -18.43 -22.73 -18.22
N PHE A 22 -18.74 -21.92 -19.23
CA PHE A 22 -17.98 -20.69 -19.54
C PHE A 22 -18.19 -19.56 -18.53
N SER A 23 -19.39 -19.43 -17.94
CA SER A 23 -19.67 -18.45 -16.90
C SER A 23 -19.07 -18.78 -15.52
N GLY A 24 -18.60 -20.02 -15.32
CA GLY A 24 -18.01 -20.48 -14.05
C GLY A 24 -16.54 -20.12 -13.83
N LEU A 25 -15.87 -19.48 -14.79
CA LEU A 25 -14.42 -19.18 -14.76
C LEU A 25 -14.08 -17.70 -14.50
N ILE A 26 -15.04 -16.89 -14.06
CA ILE A 26 -14.71 -15.52 -13.60
C ILE A 26 -14.24 -15.60 -12.14
N GLU A 27 -12.97 -15.92 -11.95
CA GLU A 27 -12.28 -15.60 -10.71
C GLU A 27 -12.33 -14.07 -10.54
N ARG A 28 -13.15 -13.58 -9.60
CA ARG A 28 -13.07 -12.19 -9.17
C ARG A 28 -11.75 -12.04 -8.43
N SER A 29 -10.67 -11.68 -9.14
CA SER A 29 -9.47 -11.18 -8.49
C SER A 29 -9.88 -9.90 -7.76
N GLN A 30 -9.87 -9.93 -6.43
CA GLN A 30 -9.90 -8.70 -5.68
C GLN A 30 -8.59 -7.98 -6.00
N ALA A 31 -8.68 -6.77 -6.56
CA ALA A 31 -7.49 -5.95 -6.74
C ALA A 31 -6.84 -5.78 -5.37
N GLN A 32 -5.53 -6.02 -5.28
CA GLN A 32 -4.77 -5.74 -4.07
C GLN A 32 -4.91 -4.26 -3.75
N ALA A 33 -5.16 -3.92 -2.47
CA ALA A 33 -5.16 -2.53 -2.02
C ALA A 33 -3.85 -1.84 -2.41
N THR A 34 -3.93 -0.57 -2.77
CA THR A 34 -2.76 0.22 -3.20
C THR A 34 -2.54 1.40 -2.28
N THR A 35 -1.28 1.77 -2.05
CA THR A 35 -0.95 2.96 -1.26
C THR A 35 -1.51 4.20 -1.94
N ASP A 36 -2.04 5.14 -1.15
CA ASP A 36 -2.50 6.43 -1.67
C ASP A 36 -1.40 7.09 -2.53
N PRO A 37 -1.67 7.46 -3.79
CA PRO A 37 -0.65 8.01 -4.68
C PRO A 37 0.00 9.31 -4.19
N SER A 38 -0.68 10.09 -3.34
CA SER A 38 -0.11 11.29 -2.71
C SER A 38 0.90 10.91 -1.63
N GLU A 39 0.62 9.89 -0.82
CA GLU A 39 1.55 9.36 0.17
C GLU A 39 2.76 8.70 -0.48
N VAL A 40 2.59 7.99 -1.60
CA VAL A 40 3.71 7.44 -2.39
C VAL A 40 4.64 8.56 -2.86
N ARG A 41 4.09 9.67 -3.38
CA ARG A 41 4.88 10.83 -3.82
C ARG A 41 5.61 11.49 -2.66
N ALA A 42 4.91 11.68 -1.53
CA ALA A 42 5.47 12.27 -0.33
C ALA A 42 6.62 11.42 0.24
N LEU A 43 6.41 10.12 0.37
CA LEU A 43 7.41 9.17 0.85
C LEU A 43 8.67 9.17 -0.04
N ASN A 44 8.49 9.17 -1.36
CA ASN A 44 9.62 9.25 -2.30
C ASN A 44 10.39 10.57 -2.17
N SER A 45 9.70 11.71 -2.01
CA SER A 45 10.37 13.01 -1.79
C SER A 45 11.17 13.01 -0.48
N ILE A 46 10.57 12.52 0.60
CA ILE A 46 11.22 12.37 1.91
C ILE A 46 12.49 11.51 1.79
N PHE A 47 12.39 10.36 1.12
CA PHE A 47 13.52 9.44 0.95
C PHE A 47 14.63 10.05 0.11
N GLN A 48 14.28 10.82 -0.93
CA GLN A 48 15.24 11.57 -1.73
C GLN A 48 15.96 12.66 -0.92
N GLN A 49 15.23 13.45 -0.14
CA GLN A 49 15.80 14.53 0.68
C GLN A 49 16.72 14.00 1.79
N TRP A 50 16.36 12.88 2.40
CA TRP A 50 17.19 12.21 3.40
C TRP A 50 18.26 11.29 2.80
N ASP A 51 18.39 11.22 1.46
CA ASP A 51 19.33 10.36 0.74
C ASP A 51 19.28 8.90 1.27
N THR A 52 18.08 8.38 1.50
CA THR A 52 17.86 7.05 2.09
C THR A 52 17.16 6.11 1.11
N LYS A 53 17.29 4.80 1.35
CA LYS A 53 16.73 3.76 0.48
C LYS A 53 16.09 2.68 1.34
N ALA A 54 15.01 2.09 0.83
CA ALA A 54 14.40 0.92 1.44
C ALA A 54 15.31 -0.31 1.29
N ASN A 55 15.13 -1.28 2.18
CA ASN A 55 15.60 -2.63 1.93
C ASN A 55 14.57 -3.33 1.05
N ASP A 56 14.82 -3.40 -0.26
CA ASP A 56 13.89 -3.94 -1.26
C ASP A 56 13.52 -5.43 -1.03
N ARG A 57 14.25 -6.15 -0.16
CA ARG A 57 13.89 -7.51 0.27
C ARG A 57 12.79 -7.53 1.32
N LEU A 58 12.62 -6.44 2.05
CA LEU A 58 11.62 -6.29 3.10
C LEU A 58 10.38 -5.60 2.56
N TRP A 59 10.55 -4.47 1.87
CA TRP A 59 9.45 -3.66 1.32
C TRP A 59 9.93 -2.85 0.11
N ASN A 60 9.04 -2.51 -0.82
CA ASN A 60 9.41 -1.95 -2.12
C ASN A 60 8.93 -0.51 -2.32
N ILE A 61 9.80 0.46 -2.06
CA ILE A 61 9.50 1.89 -2.28
C ILE A 61 9.34 2.26 -3.77
N SER A 62 10.00 1.54 -4.68
CA SER A 62 9.92 1.79 -6.13
C SER A 62 8.68 1.15 -6.77
N GLY A 63 7.95 0.31 -6.03
CA GLY A 63 6.74 -0.37 -6.44
C GLY A 63 5.56 0.04 -5.57
N GLU A 64 4.98 -0.94 -4.88
CA GLU A 64 3.89 -0.74 -3.90
C GLU A 64 4.50 -0.65 -2.49
N PRO A 65 4.59 0.55 -1.87
CA PRO A 65 5.27 0.72 -0.58
C PRO A 65 4.61 -0.09 0.54
N CYS A 66 3.29 -0.12 0.60
CA CYS A 66 2.52 -0.91 1.54
C CYS A 66 2.39 -2.39 1.10
N SER A 67 3.54 -3.03 0.85
CA SER A 67 3.66 -4.46 0.58
C SER A 67 4.41 -5.17 1.73
N GLY A 68 5.07 -6.31 1.47
CA GLY A 68 5.73 -7.17 2.49
C GLY A 68 6.44 -6.40 3.60
N ALA A 69 6.67 -6.94 4.80
CA ALA A 69 7.12 -6.22 6.01
C ALA A 69 6.29 -4.98 6.45
N ALA A 70 5.92 -4.05 5.57
CA ALA A 70 5.12 -2.86 5.85
C ALA A 70 3.68 -3.17 6.28
N ILE A 71 3.10 -4.29 5.83
CA ILE A 71 1.75 -4.75 6.22
C ILE A 71 1.76 -6.04 7.07
N ASN A 72 2.94 -6.63 7.28
CA ASN A 72 3.09 -7.94 7.90
C ASN A 72 3.33 -7.81 9.41
N ALA A 73 3.48 -8.95 10.09
CA ALA A 73 3.79 -9.01 11.51
C ALA A 73 5.27 -8.67 11.87
N THR A 74 6.10 -8.26 10.90
CA THR A 74 7.47 -7.77 11.18
C THR A 74 7.42 -6.64 12.19
N ASP A 75 8.24 -6.69 13.24
CA ASP A 75 8.25 -5.62 14.24
C ASP A 75 8.72 -4.30 13.61
N PHE A 76 8.04 -3.20 13.89
CA PHE A 76 8.43 -1.86 13.42
C PHE A 76 9.77 -1.42 14.02
N GLU A 77 10.10 -1.91 15.21
CA GLU A 77 11.35 -1.61 15.89
C GLU A 77 12.49 -2.58 15.55
N ASP A 78 12.23 -3.61 14.74
CA ASP A 78 13.23 -4.56 14.25
C ASP A 78 14.43 -3.79 13.64
N PRO A 79 15.67 -4.01 14.11
CA PRO A 79 16.85 -3.35 13.57
C PRO A 79 17.09 -3.60 12.08
N ASP A 80 16.68 -4.77 11.56
CA ASP A 80 16.83 -5.12 10.15
C ASP A 80 15.77 -4.43 9.27
N PHE A 81 14.66 -4.01 9.87
CA PHE A 81 13.61 -3.21 9.21
C PHE A 81 13.85 -1.72 9.46
N ASN A 82 14.89 -1.17 8.83
CA ASN A 82 15.25 0.24 8.93
C ASN A 82 15.99 0.72 7.65
N PRO A 83 15.50 1.75 6.93
CA PRO A 83 14.28 2.50 7.20
C PRO A 83 13.02 1.64 7.00
N ALA A 84 11.96 2.00 7.71
CA ALA A 84 10.73 1.22 7.76
C ALA A 84 9.48 2.09 7.65
N ILE A 85 8.42 1.50 7.13
CA ILE A 85 7.07 2.02 7.23
C ILE A 85 6.13 0.95 7.77
N LYS A 86 5.02 1.37 8.37
CA LYS A 86 3.84 0.50 8.54
C LYS A 86 2.65 1.14 7.88
N CYS A 87 1.79 0.29 7.34
CA CYS A 87 0.57 0.72 6.69
C CYS A 87 -0.66 0.08 7.29
N ASP A 88 -1.78 0.78 7.14
CA ASP A 88 -3.12 0.25 7.38
C ASP A 88 -3.88 0.24 6.04
N CYS A 89 -4.38 -0.94 5.67
CA CYS A 89 -5.03 -1.21 4.38
C CYS A 89 -6.51 -1.55 4.53
N ASP A 90 -7.12 -1.30 5.69
CA ASP A 90 -8.55 -1.55 5.91
C ASP A 90 -9.45 -0.39 5.42
N TYR A 91 -8.86 0.64 4.80
CA TYR A 91 -9.57 1.79 4.25
C TYR A 91 -10.29 1.50 2.93
N GLU A 92 -11.38 2.23 2.69
CA GLU A 92 -12.18 2.19 1.47
C GLU A 92 -12.50 0.75 1.03
N ASN A 93 -13.03 -0.05 1.95
CA ASN A 93 -13.35 -1.46 1.74
C ASN A 93 -12.14 -2.26 1.23
N ARG A 94 -10.97 -2.02 1.83
CA ARG A 94 -9.68 -2.66 1.51
C ARG A 94 -9.21 -2.39 0.08
N SER A 95 -9.45 -1.18 -0.41
CA SER A 95 -8.93 -0.75 -1.72
C SER A 95 -7.76 0.23 -1.61
N THR A 96 -7.60 0.90 -0.46
CA THR A 96 -6.54 1.90 -0.24
C THR A 96 -5.75 1.58 1.02
N CYS A 97 -4.43 1.73 0.93
CA CYS A 97 -3.51 1.65 2.06
C CYS A 97 -2.99 3.04 2.41
N HIS A 98 -2.83 3.27 3.71
CA HIS A 98 -2.27 4.51 4.24
C HIS A 98 -1.05 4.26 5.12
N ILE A 99 -0.06 5.15 5.02
CA ILE A 99 1.18 5.04 5.80
C ILE A 99 0.92 5.58 7.20
N THR A 100 0.97 4.71 8.19
CA THR A 100 0.69 5.05 9.58
C THR A 100 1.95 5.25 10.40
N HIS A 101 3.05 4.59 10.03
CA HIS A 101 4.32 4.73 10.74
C HIS A 101 5.47 4.93 9.75
N LEU A 102 6.43 5.76 10.13
CA LEU A 102 7.66 5.99 9.38
C LEU A 102 8.85 6.01 10.34
N ARG A 103 9.86 5.19 10.06
CA ARG A 103 11.10 5.11 10.83
C ARG A 103 12.31 5.34 9.94
N VAL A 104 13.14 6.29 10.36
CA VAL A 104 14.45 6.59 9.77
C VAL A 104 15.43 6.81 10.91
N TYR A 105 15.92 5.71 11.48
CA TYR A 105 16.64 5.74 12.75
C TYR A 105 18.13 5.41 12.58
N ALA A 106 19.01 6.14 13.27
CA ALA A 106 20.46 5.90 13.29
C ALA A 106 21.14 5.76 11.90
N LEU A 107 20.53 6.30 10.84
CA LEU A 107 21.08 6.26 9.48
C LEU A 107 22.06 7.40 9.20
N ASN A 108 22.43 8.19 10.22
CA ASN A 108 23.31 9.35 10.13
C ASN A 108 22.88 10.37 9.06
N LYS A 109 21.57 10.50 8.83
CA LYS A 109 21.03 11.47 7.88
C LYS A 109 21.10 12.88 8.46
N LYS A 110 21.40 13.82 7.57
CA LYS A 110 21.49 15.26 7.83
C LYS A 110 20.53 15.96 6.89
N GLY A 111 19.86 17.01 7.34
CA GLY A 111 18.90 17.73 6.50
C GLY A 111 17.84 18.47 7.31
N VAL A 112 16.80 18.90 6.60
CA VAL A 112 15.59 19.54 7.15
C VAL A 112 14.46 18.50 7.16
N ILE A 113 13.40 18.78 7.93
CA ILE A 113 12.22 17.93 8.13
C ILE A 113 11.44 18.23 6.87
N PRO A 114 11.29 17.27 5.95
CA PRO A 114 10.62 17.52 4.69
C PRO A 114 9.19 17.99 4.98
N GLU A 115 8.77 19.08 4.35
CA GLU A 115 7.40 19.57 4.48
C GLU A 115 6.40 18.52 3.98
N GLU A 116 6.82 17.62 3.09
CA GLU A 116 6.03 16.53 2.55
C GLU A 116 5.54 15.54 3.61
N LEU A 117 6.10 15.56 4.82
CA LEU A 117 5.52 14.82 5.95
C LEU A 117 4.06 15.20 6.20
N VAL A 118 3.63 16.43 5.88
CA VAL A 118 2.21 16.84 6.02
C VAL A 118 1.28 16.10 5.04
N ASN A 119 1.81 15.54 3.96
CA ASN A 119 1.04 14.77 2.99
C ASN A 119 0.88 13.31 3.41
N LEU A 120 1.59 12.84 4.44
CA LEU A 120 1.34 11.55 5.09
C LEU A 120 0.23 11.73 6.13
N THR A 121 -0.99 12.00 5.67
CA THR A 121 -2.11 12.46 6.51
C THR A 121 -2.58 11.43 7.56
N TYR A 122 -2.25 10.16 7.39
CA TYR A 122 -2.54 9.08 8.32
C TYR A 122 -1.34 8.69 9.21
N LEU A 123 -0.23 9.41 9.11
CA LEU A 123 0.97 9.14 9.89
C LEU A 123 0.70 9.42 11.38
N VAL A 124 0.69 8.37 12.18
CA VAL A 124 0.51 8.44 13.64
C VAL A 124 1.83 8.37 14.39
N ASN A 125 2.87 7.81 13.77
CA ASN A 125 4.18 7.65 14.41
C ASN A 125 5.31 7.98 13.44
N LEU A 126 6.11 8.98 13.79
CA LEU A 126 7.36 9.31 13.12
C LEU A 126 8.51 9.07 14.10
N TYR A 127 9.30 8.02 13.86
CA TYR A 127 10.51 7.74 14.62
C TYR A 127 11.77 8.02 13.79
N ALA A 128 12.34 9.20 13.97
CA ALA A 128 13.51 9.60 13.21
C ALA A 128 14.63 10.13 14.12
N PHE A 129 15.87 9.74 13.81
CA PHE A 129 17.06 10.24 14.50
C PHE A 129 17.97 10.94 13.50
N PHE A 130 18.15 12.25 13.70
CA PHE A 130 18.98 13.08 12.85
C PHE A 130 20.06 13.77 13.67
N SER A 131 21.27 13.83 13.12
CA SER A 131 22.38 14.58 13.73
C SER A 131 22.44 15.97 13.09
N ASN A 132 22.09 17.02 13.86
CA ASN A 132 22.11 18.44 13.49
C ASN A 132 21.01 18.89 12.54
N PHE A 133 19.80 18.97 13.07
CA PHE A 133 18.69 19.60 12.37
C PHE A 133 18.73 21.12 12.49
N LEU A 134 18.53 21.82 11.37
CA LEU A 134 17.99 23.18 11.41
C LEU A 134 16.47 23.04 11.45
N LEU A 135 15.86 23.28 12.61
CA LEU A 135 14.44 23.64 12.66
C LEU A 135 14.33 24.99 11.97
N ASP A 136 13.99 25.00 10.69
CA ASP A 136 13.66 26.26 10.05
C ASP A 136 12.29 26.70 10.58
N CYS A 137 12.30 27.56 11.60
CA CYS A 137 11.08 28.06 12.27
C CYS A 137 10.13 28.78 11.30
N HIS A 138 10.57 29.11 10.07
CA HIS A 138 9.74 29.72 9.05
C HIS A 138 8.51 28.86 8.64
N LEU A 139 8.56 27.55 8.87
CA LEU A 139 7.50 26.61 8.47
C LEU A 139 6.42 26.37 9.54
N LEU A 140 6.58 26.86 10.77
CA LEU A 140 5.57 26.70 11.83
C LEU A 140 4.57 27.87 11.91
N GLY A 141 4.79 28.96 11.16
CA GLY A 141 3.89 30.11 11.20
C GLY A 141 3.75 30.74 12.61
N ILE A 142 4.80 30.65 13.43
CA ILE A 142 4.94 31.32 14.74
C ILE A 142 6.08 32.32 14.66
#